data_AF-A0A951XW62-F1
#
_entry.id   AF-A0A951XW62-F1
#
_cell.length_a   1.000
_cell.length_b   1.000
_cell.length_c   1.000
_cell.angle_alpha   90.00
_cell.angle_beta   90.00
_cell.angle_gamma   90.00
#
_symmetry.space_group_name_H-M   'P 1'
#
loop_
_entity.id
_entity.type
_entity.pdbx_description
1 polymer ?
#
loop_
_entity_poly.entity_id
_entity_poly.type
_entity_poly.pdbx_seq_one_letter_code
_entity_poly.pdbx_strand_id
1 'polypeptide(L)' 'MEIRVRNVDEGTIAILRERSQREGRSLASMIRDLLTAEAMRPRREMLARVTAWHEELTKRHGRLPDSTAELRADRDERG' A
#
# COMPACT_ATOMS: atom_id res chain seq x y z
N MET A 1 -2.07 18.66 -12.12
CA MET A 1 -3.47 18.21 -12.35
C MET A 1 -4.28 18.60 -11.12
N GLU A 2 -5.48 19.15 -11.28
CA GLU A 2 -6.32 19.67 -10.19
C GLU A 2 -7.63 18.87 -10.10
N ILE A 3 -8.07 18.54 -8.89
CA ILE A 3 -9.34 17.84 -8.63
C ILE A 3 -10.22 18.77 -7.79
N ARG A 4 -11.45 19.00 -8.25
CA ARG A 4 -12.47 19.78 -7.52
C ARG A 4 -13.58 18.85 -7.05
N VAL A 5 -13.78 18.79 -5.74
CA VAL A 5 -14.89 18.07 -5.10
C VAL A 5 -15.97 19.09 -4.76
N ARG A 6 -17.20 18.85 -5.23
CA ARG A 6 -18.36 19.73 -4.99
C ARG A 6 -19.31 19.08 -3.99
N ASN A 7 -20.18 19.89 -3.40
CA ASN A 7 -21.25 19.45 -2.50
C ASN A 7 -20.73 18.61 -1.31
N VAL A 8 -19.60 19.01 -0.74
CA VAL A 8 -19.10 18.43 0.51
C VAL A 8 -19.84 19.11 1.66
N ASP A 9 -20.37 18.29 2.56
CA ASP A 9 -21.03 18.76 3.77
C ASP A 9 -20.13 19.68 4.62
N GLU A 10 -20.71 20.75 5.17
CA GLU A 10 -19.98 21.75 5.96
C GLU A 10 -19.38 21.17 7.23
N GLY A 11 -20.10 20.27 7.89
CA GLY A 11 -19.60 19.55 9.07
C GLY A 11 -18.35 18.73 8.74
N THR A 12 -18.37 18.05 7.60
CA THR A 12 -17.22 17.29 7.09
C THR A 12 -16.02 18.20 6.83
N ILE A 13 -16.22 19.37 6.23
CA ILE A 13 -15.15 20.34 6.01
C ILE A 13 -14.57 20.84 7.35
N ALA A 14 -15.44 21.11 8.34
CA ALA A 14 -15.02 21.58 9.66
C ALA A 14 -14.11 20.54 10.36
N ILE A 15 -14.52 19.27 10.37
CA ILE A 15 -13.74 18.16 10.96
C ILE A 15 -12.36 18.07 10.30
N LEU A 16 -12.30 18.14 8.95
CA LEU A 16 -11.04 18.06 8.23
C LEU A 16 -10.14 19.27 8.50
N ARG A 17 -10.71 20.47 8.60
CA ARG A 17 -9.96 21.69 8.95
C ARG A 17 -9.37 21.60 10.35
N GLU A 18 -10.18 21.24 11.33
CA GLU A 18 -9.74 21.08 12.72
C GLU A 18 -8.61 20.06 12.81
N ARG A 19 -8.76 18.91 12.14
CA ARG A 19 -7.72 17.90 12.07
C ARG A 19 -6.42 18.45 11.45
N SER A 20 -6.51 19.14 10.32
CA SER A 20 -5.32 19.71 9.66
C SER A 20 -4.59 20.73 10.54
N GLN A 21 -5.34 21.53 11.30
CA GLN A 21 -4.79 22.51 12.24
C GLN A 21 -4.06 21.82 13.39
N ARG A 22 -4.68 20.79 14.00
CA ARG A 22 -4.05 19.99 15.07
C ARG A 22 -2.75 19.34 14.62
N GLU A 23 -2.69 18.90 13.37
CA GLU A 23 -1.50 18.26 12.80
C GLU A 23 -0.49 19.27 12.22
N GLY A 24 -0.75 20.58 12.30
CA GLY A 24 0.14 21.64 11.82
C GLY A 24 0.33 21.65 10.30
N ARG A 25 -0.64 21.16 9.53
CA ARG A 25 -0.55 21.03 8.07
C ARG A 25 -1.67 21.80 7.38
N SER A 26 -1.49 22.11 6.09
CA SER A 26 -2.60 22.63 5.29
C SER A 26 -3.63 21.54 5.00
N LEU A 27 -4.91 21.92 4.93
CA LEU A 27 -6.01 21.02 4.57
C LEU A 27 -5.74 20.29 3.24
N ALA A 28 -5.24 21.00 2.24
CA ALA A 28 -4.91 20.43 0.94
C ALA A 28 -3.78 19.38 1.02
N SER A 29 -2.75 19.62 1.84
CA SER A 29 -1.69 18.64 2.06
C SER A 29 -2.23 17.39 2.75
N MET A 30 -3.05 17.56 3.79
CA MET A 30 -3.67 16.44 4.51
C MET A 30 -4.57 15.60 3.59
N ILE A 31 -5.38 16.24 2.75
CA ILE A 31 -6.23 15.52 1.78
C ILE A 31 -5.39 14.76 0.77
N ARG A 32 -4.29 15.35 0.27
CA ARG A 32 -3.37 14.65 -0.63
C ARG A 32 -2.80 13.39 0.00
N ASP A 33 -2.35 13.49 1.25
CA ASP A 33 -1.78 12.36 1.99
C ASP A 33 -2.84 11.26 2.20
N LEU A 34 -4.07 11.64 2.55
CA LEU A 34 -5.19 10.70 2.70
C LEU A 34 -5.53 9.98 1.40
N LEU A 35 -5.64 10.71 0.29
CA LEU A 35 -5.92 10.13 -1.02
C LEU A 35 -4.78 9.20 -1.47
N THR A 36 -3.53 9.58 -1.21
CA THR A 36 -2.36 8.75 -1.53
C THR A 36 -2.36 7.47 -0.69
N ALA A 37 -2.65 7.58 0.60
CA ALA A 37 -2.73 6.43 1.50
C ALA A 37 -3.84 5.46 1.06
N GLU A 38 -5.01 5.97 0.67
CA GLU A 38 -6.13 5.13 0.23
C GLU A 38 -5.86 4.51 -1.15
N ALA A 39 -5.26 5.25 -2.08
CA ALA A 39 -4.83 4.70 -3.37
C ALA A 39 -3.82 3.55 -3.22
N MET A 40 -2.95 3.63 -2.19
CA MET A 40 -1.97 2.58 -1.88
C MET A 40 -2.54 1.42 -1.07
N ARG A 41 -3.76 1.55 -0.52
CA ARG A 41 -4.36 0.54 0.36
C ARG A 41 -4.51 -0.84 -0.29
N PRO A 42 -5.01 -1.00 -1.53
CA PRO A 42 -5.16 -2.33 -2.13
C PRO A 42 -3.82 -3.05 -2.28
N ARG A 43 -2.77 -2.31 -2.69
CA ARG A 43 -1.40 -2.84 -2.78
C ARG A 43 -0.88 -3.29 -1.41
N ARG A 44 -1.09 -2.48 -0.37
CA ARG A 44 -0.69 -2.79 1.00
C ARG A 44 -1.40 -4.05 1.52
N GLU A 45 -2.71 -4.18 1.29
CA GLU A 45 -3.50 -5.35 1.69
C GLU A 45 -3.09 -6.61 0.93
N MET A 46 -2.79 -6.50 -0.36
CA MET A 46 -2.24 -7.60 -1.14
C MET A 46 -0.88 -8.06 -0.58
N LEU A 47 0.05 -7.13 -0.33
CA LEU A 47 1.37 -7.46 0.22
C LEU A 47 1.24 -8.12 1.59
N ALA A 48 0.38 -7.60 2.48
CA ALA A 48 0.14 -8.20 3.79
C ALA A 48 -0.35 -9.65 3.67
N ARG A 49 -1.27 -9.94 2.73
CA ARG A 49 -1.73 -11.31 2.48
C ARG A 49 -0.62 -12.23 1.97
N VAL A 50 0.19 -11.76 1.02
CA VAL A 50 1.30 -12.55 0.46
C VAL A 50 2.36 -12.84 1.52
N THR A 51 2.72 -11.84 2.33
CA THR A 51 3.68 -12.01 3.43
C THR A 51 3.18 -13.01 4.45
N ALA A 52 1.93 -12.87 4.92
CA ALA A 52 1.34 -13.80 5.88
C ALA A 52 1.30 -15.24 5.33
N TRP A 53 0.97 -15.41 4.05
CA TRP A 53 1.00 -16.70 3.40
C TRP A 53 2.41 -17.30 3.31
N HIS A 54 3.41 -16.47 2.98
CA HIS A 54 4.81 -16.91 2.92
C HIS A 54 5.35 -17.32 4.29
N GLU A 55 5.01 -16.57 5.34
CA GLU A 55 5.37 -16.90 6.72
C GLU A 55 4.73 -18.23 7.16
N GLU A 56 3.46 -18.45 6.83
CA GLU A 56 2.75 -19.70 7.11
C GLU A 56 3.41 -20.90 6.42
N LEU A 57 3.76 -20.77 5.14
CA LEU A 57 4.48 -21.81 4.39
C LEU A 57 5.85 -22.11 4.98
N THR A 58 6.61 -21.07 5.31
CA THR A 58 7.95 -21.20 5.91
C THR A 58 7.89 -21.88 7.27
N LYS A 59 6.85 -21.58 8.07
CA LYS A 59 6.64 -22.23 9.37
C LYS A 59 6.30 -23.72 9.22
N ARG A 60 5.49 -24.08 8.22
CA ARG A 60 5.04 -25.47 8.00
C ARG A 60 6.12 -26.35 7.36
N HIS A 61 6.90 -25.80 6.44
CA HIS A 61 7.80 -26.59 5.58
C HIS A 61 9.29 -26.23 5.75
N GLY A 62 9.60 -25.27 6.62
CA GLY A 62 10.93 -24.68 6.68
C GLY A 62 11.19 -23.73 5.50
N ARG A 63 12.37 -23.11 5.49
CA ARG A 63 12.80 -22.26 4.38
C ARG A 63 13.42 -23.15 3.30
N LEU A 64 12.79 -23.21 2.13
CA LEU A 64 13.35 -23.90 0.97
C LEU A 64 14.60 -23.15 0.47
N PRO A 65 15.62 -23.87 -0.04
CA PRO A 65 16.79 -23.25 -0.66
C PRO A 65 16.38 -22.45 -1.91
N ASP A 66 17.15 -21.40 -2.19
CA ASP A 66 16.92 -20.55 -3.37
C ASP A 66 17.34 -21.30 -4.64
N SER A 67 16.34 -21.85 -5.34
CA SER A 67 16.53 -22.57 -6.60
C SER A 67 16.64 -21.65 -7.82
N THR A 68 16.69 -20.32 -7.65
CA THR A 68 16.72 -19.39 -8.79
C THR A 68 17.99 -19.53 -9.63
N ALA A 69 19.12 -19.96 -9.05
CA ALA A 69 20.33 -20.25 -9.81
C ALA A 69 20.16 -21.46 -10.74
N GLU A 70 19.59 -22.55 -10.21
CA GLU A 70 19.34 -23.80 -10.95
C GLU A 70 18.30 -23.60 -12.05
N LEU A 71 17.23 -22.85 -11.77
CA LEU A 71 16.19 -22.51 -12.76
C LEU A 71 16.71 -21.67 -13.93
N ARG A 72 17.69 -20.77 -13.68
CA ARG A 72 18.33 -20.00 -14.76
C ARG A 72 19.20 -20.90 -15.63
N ALA A 73 19.99 -21.78 -15.01
CA ALA A 73 20.82 -22.74 -15.74
C ALA A 73 19.95 -23.67 -16.63
N ASP A 74 18.87 -24.23 -16.08
CA ASP A 74 17.96 -25.12 -16.82
C ASP A 74 17.21 -24.40 -17.95
N ARG A 75 16.87 -23.11 -17.78
CA ARG A 75 16.32 -22.29 -18.88
C ARG A 75 17.35 -22.06 -19.99
N ASP A 76 18.57 -21.68 -19.61
CA ASP A 76 19.62 -21.36 -20.58
C ASP A 76 20.08 -22.62 -21.35
N GLU A 77 19.97 -23.82 -20.75
CA GLU A 77 20.14 -25.10 -21.44
C GLU A 77 19.00 -25.46 -22.40
N ARG A 78 17.76 -25.02 -22.13
CA ARG A 78 16.57 -25.39 -22.92
C ARG A 78 16.25 -24.44 -24.07
N GLY A 79 16.75 -23.19 -24.04
CA GLY A 79 16.58 -22.20 -25.12
C GLY A 79 15.18 -21.60 -25.19
#